data_AF-A0A9P1CB21-F1
#
_entry.id   AF-A0A9P1CB21-F1
#
_cell.length_a   1.000
_cell.length_b   1.000
_cell.length_c   1.000
_cell.angle_alpha   90.00
_cell.angle_beta   90.00
_cell.angle_gamma   90.00
#
_symmetry.space_group_name_H-M   'P 1'
#
loop_
_entity.id
_entity.type
_entity.pdbx_description
1 polymer ?
#
loop_
_entity_poly.entity_id
_entity_poly.type
_entity_poly.pdbx_seq_one_letter_code
_entity_poly.pdbx_strand_id
1 'polypeptide(L)'
;MHASWVKDFSSEPLEQRLKSNDLSRRCSAYADAQAKMDADGGDEIFTLFGAHVETALAETLPKGQDAALNALAAYLKHCPGIDQRSKDVLPWVRKLAEHKSIDKPKMQQLAPAVILLIAEIAECPAVLQELTNCLSDLEDAKKKNAGFLKKQIAFIIKLVGSLLADFGVKRMAPKLGYLSFVLKYISDSDRGIREACYGVFVELAAWVGDISDLIKPMDEPQKKEVAKRLAEPERKTEPLRRYRGEAASSGPAAGASSKATADDIFEKVDPFKKLPKGWCISAVTSMEKWKEKLQHLQVLSSVLEGPADRHLLSPSENYASRPIFMLRSASWMVMDYIWQGVEIEAQMVRLC
;
A
#
# COMPACT_ATOMS: atom_id res chain seq x y z
N MET A 1 2.93 48.86 -16.62
CA MET A 1 2.38 47.96 -15.58
C MET A 1 0.86 48.00 -15.68
N HIS A 2 0.24 47.03 -16.34
CA HIS A 2 -1.22 46.95 -16.35
C HIS A 2 -1.67 46.30 -15.04
N ALA A 3 -2.31 47.09 -14.17
CA ALA A 3 -3.06 46.54 -13.05
C ALA A 3 -4.15 45.64 -13.64
N SER A 4 -3.99 44.33 -13.49
CA SER A 4 -5.07 43.38 -13.76
C SER A 4 -6.14 43.63 -12.71
N TRP A 5 -7.20 44.34 -13.08
CA TRP A 5 -8.38 44.50 -12.25
C TRP A 5 -8.98 43.12 -12.04
N VAL A 6 -8.74 42.53 -10.87
CA VAL A 6 -9.39 41.29 -10.45
C VAL A 6 -10.86 41.64 -10.27
N LYS A 7 -11.71 41.17 -11.18
CA LYS A 7 -13.16 41.32 -11.06
C LYS A 7 -13.62 40.62 -9.78
N ASP A 8 -14.32 41.35 -8.92
CA ASP A 8 -14.99 40.77 -7.76
C ASP A 8 -16.34 40.20 -8.21
N PHE A 9 -16.60 38.95 -7.82
CA PHE A 9 -17.85 38.24 -8.10
C PHE A 9 -18.59 37.88 -6.80
N SER A 10 -18.14 38.37 -5.65
CA SER A 10 -18.68 38.03 -4.32
C SER A 10 -20.17 38.36 -4.17
N SER A 11 -20.68 39.33 -4.93
CA SER A 11 -22.11 39.69 -4.96
C SER A 11 -23.01 38.70 -5.71
N GLU A 12 -22.45 37.82 -6.54
CA GLU A 12 -23.22 36.80 -7.27
C GLU A 12 -23.48 35.56 -6.39
N PRO A 13 -24.67 34.94 -6.46
CA PRO A 13 -24.97 33.71 -5.74
C PRO A 13 -23.94 32.61 -6.00
N LEU A 14 -23.52 31.91 -4.94
CA LEU A 14 -22.45 30.90 -5.01
C LEU A 14 -22.75 29.80 -6.04
N GLU A 15 -23.99 29.30 -6.08
CA GLU A 15 -24.42 28.28 -7.03
C GLU A 15 -24.26 28.72 -8.50
N GLN A 16 -24.61 29.98 -8.81
CA GLN A 16 -24.45 30.52 -10.16
C GLN A 16 -22.98 30.62 -10.56
N ARG A 17 -22.11 30.99 -9.62
CA ARG A 17 -20.66 31.05 -9.86
C ARG A 17 -20.05 29.67 -10.07
N LEU A 18 -20.48 28.65 -9.32
CA LEU A 18 -20.03 27.25 -9.49
C LEU A 18 -20.40 26.68 -10.87
N LYS A 19 -21.57 27.04 -11.41
CA LYS A 19 -22.06 26.62 -12.73
C LYS A 19 -21.52 27.46 -13.89
N SER A 20 -20.75 28.51 -13.62
CA SER A 20 -20.33 29.45 -14.64
C SER A 20 -19.32 28.83 -15.62
N ASN A 21 -19.42 29.18 -16.90
CA ASN A 21 -18.37 28.86 -17.88
C ASN A 21 -17.11 29.72 -17.68
N ASP A 22 -17.20 30.86 -16.99
CA ASP A 22 -16.05 31.72 -16.67
C ASP A 22 -15.23 31.09 -15.54
N LEU A 23 -13.98 30.73 -15.85
CA LEU A 23 -13.04 30.17 -14.88
C LEU A 23 -12.85 31.09 -13.67
N SER A 24 -12.79 32.41 -13.85
CA SER A 24 -12.54 33.34 -12.75
C SER A 24 -13.72 33.35 -11.76
N ARG A 25 -14.95 33.21 -12.26
CA ARG A 25 -16.15 33.05 -11.43
C ARG A 25 -16.10 31.73 -10.67
N ARG A 26 -15.79 30.61 -11.34
CA ARG A 26 -15.65 29.31 -10.67
C ARG A 26 -14.56 29.30 -9.61
N CYS A 27 -13.39 29.88 -9.89
CA CYS A 27 -12.31 30.00 -8.90
C CYS A 27 -12.76 30.80 -7.67
N SER A 28 -13.46 31.92 -7.87
CA SER A 28 -14.05 32.69 -6.78
C SER A 28 -15.09 31.88 -5.99
N ALA A 29 -15.89 31.06 -6.68
CA ALA A 29 -16.86 30.16 -6.08
C ALA A 29 -16.19 29.08 -5.23
N TYR A 30 -15.14 28.44 -5.73
CA TYR A 30 -14.39 27.41 -5.00
C TYR A 30 -13.72 27.98 -3.74
N ALA A 31 -13.12 29.18 -3.84
CA ALA A 31 -12.52 29.84 -2.68
C ALA A 31 -13.57 30.20 -1.61
N ASP A 32 -14.74 30.72 -2.02
CA ASP A 32 -15.86 31.02 -1.10
C ASP A 32 -16.45 29.74 -0.47
N ALA A 33 -16.62 28.68 -1.27
CA ALA A 33 -17.09 27.39 -0.76
C ALA A 33 -16.10 26.78 0.24
N GLN A 34 -14.80 26.82 -0.06
CA GLN A 34 -13.76 26.38 0.86
C GLN A 34 -13.83 27.15 2.18
N ALA A 35 -13.83 28.48 2.13
CA ALA A 35 -13.88 29.33 3.32
C ALA A 35 -15.13 29.06 4.18
N LYS A 36 -16.29 28.82 3.54
CA LYS A 36 -17.53 28.45 4.23
C LYS A 36 -17.45 27.07 4.87
N MET A 37 -16.90 26.06 4.19
CA MET A 37 -16.73 24.72 4.75
C MET A 37 -15.71 24.69 5.91
N ASP A 38 -14.63 25.46 5.80
CA ASP A 38 -13.60 25.59 6.86
C ASP A 38 -14.14 26.34 8.09
N ALA A 39 -15.16 27.19 7.93
CA ALA A 39 -15.80 27.95 9.01
C ALA A 39 -17.04 27.25 9.61
N ASP A 40 -17.18 25.93 9.44
CA ASP A 40 -18.35 25.13 9.85
C ASP A 40 -19.68 25.67 9.27
N GLY A 41 -19.64 26.14 8.02
CA GLY A 41 -20.85 26.48 7.27
C GLY A 41 -21.78 25.27 7.25
N GLY A 42 -23.02 25.44 7.71
CA GLY A 42 -23.95 24.33 7.91
C GLY A 42 -24.21 23.49 6.64
N ASP A 43 -24.96 22.40 6.80
CA ASP A 43 -25.15 21.33 5.79
C ASP A 43 -25.47 21.78 4.35
N GLU A 44 -26.06 22.97 4.19
CA GLU A 44 -26.34 23.60 2.90
C GLU A 44 -25.10 23.76 2.01
N ILE A 45 -23.94 24.18 2.56
CA ILE A 45 -22.73 24.38 1.74
C ILE A 45 -22.18 23.05 1.23
N PHE A 46 -22.21 22.02 2.07
CA PHE A 46 -21.76 20.68 1.69
C PHE A 46 -22.69 20.07 0.64
N THR A 47 -24.00 20.27 0.78
CA THR A 47 -24.99 19.81 -0.21
C THR A 47 -24.78 20.50 -1.55
N LEU A 48 -24.60 21.82 -1.53
CA LEU A 48 -24.35 22.62 -2.72
C LEU A 48 -23.03 22.22 -3.40
N PHE A 49 -21.92 22.20 -2.67
CA PHE A 49 -20.62 21.84 -3.25
C PHE A 49 -20.57 20.37 -3.69
N GLY A 50 -21.22 19.47 -2.94
CA GLY A 50 -21.35 18.05 -3.28
C GLY A 50 -21.91 17.83 -4.69
N ALA A 51 -22.90 18.63 -5.10
CA ALA A 51 -23.46 18.59 -6.46
C ALA A 51 -22.47 19.05 -7.56
N HIS A 52 -21.35 19.68 -7.18
CA HIS A 52 -20.35 20.26 -8.09
C HIS A 52 -18.96 19.62 -7.99
N VAL A 53 -18.79 18.57 -7.17
CA VAL A 53 -17.48 17.88 -7.03
C VAL A 53 -16.97 17.36 -8.36
N GLU A 54 -17.83 16.80 -9.20
CA GLU A 54 -17.47 16.29 -10.52
C GLU A 54 -16.91 17.38 -11.44
N THR A 55 -17.49 18.58 -11.40
CA THR A 55 -16.98 19.73 -12.14
C THR A 55 -15.63 20.18 -11.59
N ALA A 56 -15.46 20.19 -10.27
CA ALA A 56 -14.20 20.54 -9.62
C ALA A 56 -13.07 19.55 -9.99
N LEU A 57 -13.36 18.24 -9.99
CA LEU A 57 -12.42 17.19 -10.39
C LEU A 57 -12.03 17.25 -11.88
N ALA A 58 -12.89 17.82 -12.73
CA ALA A 58 -12.65 17.95 -14.17
C ALA A 58 -11.88 19.23 -14.55
N GLU A 59 -11.48 20.07 -13.58
CA GLU A 59 -10.73 21.28 -13.86
C GLU A 59 -9.34 20.96 -14.44
N THR A 60 -9.06 21.53 -15.61
CA THR A 60 -7.79 21.27 -16.33
C THR A 60 -6.82 22.44 -16.28
N LEU A 61 -7.30 23.64 -15.97
CA LEU A 61 -6.51 24.87 -15.94
C LEU A 61 -5.86 25.05 -14.57
N PRO A 62 -4.55 25.36 -14.47
CA PRO A 62 -3.83 25.37 -13.19
C PRO A 62 -4.47 26.22 -12.09
N LYS A 63 -4.99 27.41 -12.44
CA LYS A 63 -5.68 28.30 -11.49
C LYS A 63 -6.99 27.67 -10.98
N GLY A 64 -7.75 27.03 -11.87
CA GLY A 64 -8.98 26.31 -11.52
C GLY A 64 -8.70 25.11 -10.63
N GLN A 65 -7.68 24.32 -10.99
CA GLN A 65 -7.27 23.13 -10.23
C GLN A 65 -6.87 23.47 -8.79
N ASP A 66 -6.10 24.53 -8.59
CA ASP A 66 -5.70 24.97 -7.26
C ASP A 66 -6.93 25.29 -6.39
N ALA A 67 -7.83 26.13 -6.88
CA ALA A 67 -9.03 26.50 -6.15
C ALA A 67 -9.97 25.29 -5.94
N ALA A 68 -10.20 24.48 -6.98
CA ALA A 68 -11.09 23.33 -6.97
C ALA A 68 -10.62 22.23 -6.00
N LEU A 69 -9.34 21.87 -6.03
CA LEU A 69 -8.80 20.80 -5.17
C LEU A 69 -8.67 21.25 -3.72
N ASN A 70 -8.41 22.53 -3.45
CA ASN A 70 -8.46 23.06 -2.08
C ASN A 70 -9.89 23.04 -1.52
N ALA A 71 -10.89 23.43 -2.32
CA ALA A 71 -12.29 23.31 -1.94
C ALA A 71 -12.71 21.84 -1.73
N LEU A 72 -12.27 20.92 -2.60
CA LEU A 72 -12.51 19.49 -2.43
C LEU A 72 -11.84 18.93 -1.17
N ALA A 73 -10.63 19.38 -0.84
CA ALA A 73 -9.96 18.99 0.40
C ALA A 73 -10.74 19.44 1.64
N ALA A 74 -11.25 20.69 1.65
CA ALA A 74 -12.13 21.18 2.71
C ALA A 74 -13.44 20.39 2.79
N TYR A 75 -14.06 20.09 1.64
CA TYR A 75 -15.26 19.23 1.58
C TYR A 75 -14.98 17.86 2.19
N LEU A 76 -13.91 17.18 1.77
CA LEU A 76 -13.55 15.87 2.32
C LEU A 76 -13.35 15.97 3.83
N LYS A 77 -12.62 16.98 4.33
CA LYS A 77 -12.33 17.19 5.76
C LYS A 77 -13.57 17.42 6.62
N HIS A 78 -14.48 18.28 6.18
CA HIS A 78 -15.52 18.82 7.04
C HIS A 78 -16.93 18.29 6.74
N CYS A 79 -17.13 17.59 5.61
CA CYS A 79 -18.47 17.14 5.22
C CYS A 79 -19.05 16.12 6.23
N PRO A 80 -20.22 16.41 6.83
CA PRO A 80 -20.84 15.52 7.80
C PRO A 80 -21.24 14.20 7.13
N GLY A 81 -20.98 13.10 7.85
CA GLY A 81 -21.34 11.75 7.42
C GLY A 81 -20.63 11.25 6.15
N ILE A 82 -19.54 11.90 5.72
CA ILE A 82 -18.80 11.43 4.54
C ILE A 82 -18.17 10.04 4.75
N ASP A 83 -17.88 9.66 5.99
CA ASP A 83 -17.35 8.34 6.35
C ASP A 83 -18.34 7.20 6.05
N GLN A 84 -19.64 7.46 6.21
CA GLN A 84 -20.68 6.49 5.81
C GLN A 84 -20.82 6.37 4.30
N ARG A 85 -20.26 7.32 3.55
CA ARG A 85 -20.25 7.41 2.08
C ARG A 85 -18.87 7.13 1.50
N SER A 86 -18.04 6.36 2.20
CA SER A 86 -16.69 6.01 1.75
C SER A 86 -16.64 5.39 0.34
N LYS A 87 -17.67 4.62 -0.03
CA LYS A 87 -17.80 4.05 -1.37
C LYS A 87 -18.04 5.09 -2.47
N ASP A 88 -18.66 6.21 -2.14
CA ASP A 88 -19.02 7.26 -3.11
C ASP A 88 -17.80 8.12 -3.48
N VAL A 89 -16.83 8.22 -2.57
CA VAL A 89 -15.60 9.01 -2.78
C VAL A 89 -14.48 8.20 -3.46
N LEU A 90 -14.52 6.86 -3.43
CA LEU A 90 -13.51 5.99 -4.04
C LEU A 90 -13.31 6.26 -5.55
N PRO A 91 -14.37 6.40 -6.38
CA PRO A 91 -14.21 6.71 -7.81
C PRO A 91 -13.42 8.00 -8.08
N TRP A 92 -13.32 8.92 -7.13
CA TRP A 92 -12.55 10.16 -7.28
C TRP A 92 -11.04 9.90 -7.29
N VAL A 93 -10.56 8.83 -6.64
CA VAL A 93 -9.15 8.39 -6.71
C VAL A 93 -8.76 8.12 -8.17
N ARG A 94 -9.57 7.33 -8.87
CA ARG A 94 -9.37 7.03 -10.28
C ARG A 94 -9.40 8.29 -11.14
N LYS A 95 -10.39 9.17 -10.93
CA LYS A 95 -10.50 10.43 -11.70
C LYS A 95 -9.26 11.32 -11.54
N LEU A 96 -8.70 11.39 -10.34
CA LEU A 96 -7.46 12.13 -10.07
C LEU A 96 -6.23 11.47 -10.70
N ALA A 97 -6.14 10.13 -10.63
CA ALA A 97 -5.04 9.37 -11.23
C ALA A 97 -5.05 9.42 -12.77
N GLU A 98 -6.23 9.40 -13.38
CA GLU A 98 -6.44 9.45 -14.83
C GLU A 98 -6.51 10.88 -15.39
N HIS A 99 -6.41 11.88 -14.52
CA HIS A 99 -6.65 13.27 -14.90
C HIS A 99 -5.71 13.76 -16.01
N LYS A 100 -6.26 14.46 -17.01
CA LYS A 100 -5.53 14.90 -18.22
C LYS A 100 -4.33 15.82 -17.94
N SER A 101 -4.37 16.54 -16.83
CA SER A 101 -3.31 17.46 -16.38
C SER A 101 -2.35 16.84 -15.35
N ILE A 102 -2.33 15.52 -15.18
CA ILE A 102 -1.47 14.86 -14.18
C ILE A 102 0.02 15.02 -14.46
N ASP A 103 0.39 15.42 -15.68
CA ASP A 103 1.76 15.78 -16.05
C ASP A 103 2.15 17.20 -15.62
N LYS A 104 1.21 17.99 -15.11
CA LYS A 104 1.44 19.37 -14.67
C LYS A 104 1.90 19.40 -13.20
N PRO A 105 2.90 20.22 -12.84
CA PRO A 105 3.44 20.26 -11.48
C PRO A 105 2.39 20.50 -10.39
N LYS A 106 1.44 21.40 -10.65
CA LYS A 106 0.40 21.76 -9.69
C LYS A 106 -0.54 20.59 -9.38
N MET A 107 -0.92 19.81 -10.39
CA MET A 107 -1.73 18.60 -10.21
C MET A 107 -0.95 17.54 -9.43
N GLN A 108 0.33 17.33 -9.77
CA GLN A 108 1.20 16.38 -9.05
C GLN A 108 1.42 16.76 -7.59
N GLN A 109 1.36 18.06 -7.27
CA GLN A 109 1.47 18.56 -5.91
C GLN A 109 0.16 18.40 -5.11
N LEU A 110 -0.99 18.71 -5.71
CA LEU A 110 -2.26 18.80 -4.98
C LEU A 110 -3.04 17.49 -4.93
N ALA A 111 -3.04 16.71 -6.02
CA ALA A 111 -3.82 15.48 -6.10
C ALA A 111 -3.44 14.44 -5.02
N PRO A 112 -2.15 14.23 -4.68
CA PRO A 112 -1.79 13.31 -3.59
C PRO A 112 -2.43 13.68 -2.26
N ALA A 113 -2.47 14.97 -1.89
CA ALA A 113 -3.06 15.40 -0.62
C ALA A 113 -4.56 15.09 -0.54
N VAL A 114 -5.28 15.24 -1.67
CA VAL A 114 -6.71 14.88 -1.77
C VAL A 114 -6.91 13.37 -1.69
N ILE A 115 -6.09 12.57 -2.38
CA ILE A 115 -6.16 11.10 -2.35
C ILE A 115 -5.86 10.56 -0.95
N LEU A 116 -4.92 11.16 -0.21
CA LEU A 116 -4.64 10.81 1.17
C LEU A 116 -5.86 11.07 2.08
N LEU A 117 -6.59 12.18 1.88
CA LEU A 117 -7.85 12.43 2.59
C LEU A 117 -8.92 11.39 2.23
N ILE A 118 -9.00 10.96 0.97
CA ILE A 118 -9.90 9.86 0.56
C ILE A 118 -9.49 8.55 1.27
N ALA A 119 -8.19 8.28 1.42
CA ALA A 119 -7.71 7.11 2.16
C ALA A 119 -7.99 7.17 3.66
N GLU A 120 -8.14 8.35 4.26
CA GLU A 120 -8.61 8.47 5.66
C GLU A 120 -10.09 8.05 5.81
N ILE A 121 -10.89 8.24 4.76
CA ILE A 121 -12.34 7.98 4.70
C ILE A 121 -12.62 6.53 4.27
N ALA A 122 -11.96 6.08 3.20
CA ALA A 122 -12.21 4.80 2.54
C ALA A 122 -11.16 3.72 2.84
N GLU A 123 -10.16 4.04 3.66
CA GLU A 123 -9.04 3.18 4.03
C GLU A 123 -8.07 2.85 2.88
N CYS A 124 -6.81 2.63 3.24
CA CYS A 124 -5.75 2.38 2.26
C CYS A 124 -6.00 1.15 1.36
N PRO A 125 -6.49 -0.01 1.85
CA PRO A 125 -6.73 -1.16 0.99
C PRO A 125 -7.70 -0.89 -0.16
N ALA A 126 -8.80 -0.16 0.09
CA ALA A 126 -9.78 0.15 -0.95
C ALA A 126 -9.23 1.16 -1.97
N VAL A 127 -8.52 2.20 -1.50
CA VAL A 127 -7.84 3.16 -2.38
C VAL A 127 -6.79 2.46 -3.23
N LEU A 128 -6.02 1.54 -2.66
CA LEU A 128 -5.00 0.80 -3.38
C LEU A 128 -5.60 -0.16 -4.42
N GLN A 129 -6.72 -0.81 -4.10
CA GLN A 129 -7.45 -1.62 -5.06
C GLN A 129 -7.90 -0.76 -6.26
N GLU A 130 -8.42 0.44 -6.00
CA GLU A 130 -8.85 1.36 -7.07
C GLU A 130 -7.67 1.82 -7.94
N LEU A 131 -6.51 2.14 -7.33
CA LEU A 131 -5.28 2.47 -8.06
C LEU A 131 -4.76 1.29 -8.89
N THR A 132 -4.87 0.07 -8.37
CA THR A 132 -4.44 -1.15 -9.07
C THR A 132 -5.35 -1.44 -10.26
N ASN A 133 -6.67 -1.31 -10.09
CA ASN A 133 -7.64 -1.44 -11.17
C ASN A 133 -7.38 -0.37 -12.25
N CYS A 134 -7.16 0.88 -11.84
CA CYS A 134 -6.80 1.97 -12.74
C CYS A 134 -5.53 1.67 -13.55
N LEU A 135 -4.49 1.16 -12.89
CA LEU A 135 -3.25 0.77 -13.57
C LEU A 135 -3.48 -0.34 -14.60
N SER A 136 -4.28 -1.36 -14.27
CA SER A 136 -4.66 -2.43 -15.21
C SER A 136 -5.40 -1.89 -16.43
N ASP A 137 -6.39 -1.03 -16.21
CA ASP A 137 -7.19 -0.44 -17.30
C ASP A 137 -6.33 0.45 -18.21
N LEU A 138 -5.42 1.23 -17.61
CA LEU A 138 -4.44 2.05 -18.33
C LEU A 138 -3.49 1.19 -19.17
N GLU A 139 -3.06 0.04 -18.64
CA GLU A 139 -2.25 -0.93 -19.35
C GLU A 139 -2.99 -1.61 -20.49
N ASP A 140 -4.29 -1.86 -20.37
CA ASP A 140 -5.10 -2.48 -21.44
C ASP A 140 -5.43 -1.46 -22.55
N ALA A 141 -5.60 -0.19 -22.17
CA ALA A 141 -5.92 0.91 -23.07
C ALA A 141 -4.75 1.37 -23.97
N LYS A 142 -3.74 0.51 -24.29
CA LYS A 142 -2.41 0.74 -24.94
C LYS A 142 -2.31 1.65 -26.18
N LYS A 143 -3.34 2.39 -26.59
CA LYS A 143 -3.41 3.12 -27.84
C LYS A 143 -3.16 4.63 -27.67
N LYS A 144 -2.33 5.13 -28.60
CA LYS A 144 -2.07 6.52 -29.03
C LYS A 144 -1.21 7.44 -28.15
N ASN A 145 -1.15 7.31 -26.83
CA ASN A 145 -0.37 8.24 -25.97
C ASN A 145 0.57 7.56 -24.95
N ALA A 146 1.50 6.72 -25.43
CA ALA A 146 2.46 5.99 -24.57
C ALA A 146 3.27 6.89 -23.62
N GLY A 147 3.60 8.11 -24.04
CA GLY A 147 4.33 9.06 -23.19
C GLY A 147 3.50 9.62 -22.02
N PHE A 148 2.19 9.82 -22.21
CA PHE A 148 1.31 10.28 -21.13
C PHE A 148 1.00 9.15 -20.15
N LEU A 149 0.79 7.93 -20.67
CA LEU A 149 0.60 6.72 -19.89
C LEU A 149 1.75 6.50 -18.89
N LYS A 150 3.01 6.62 -19.33
CA LYS A 150 4.18 6.48 -18.44
C LYS A 150 4.15 7.48 -17.27
N LYS A 151 3.69 8.70 -17.49
CA LYS A 151 3.54 9.71 -16.43
C LYS A 151 2.44 9.35 -15.44
N GLN A 152 1.32 8.81 -15.92
CA GLN A 152 0.24 8.30 -15.06
C GLN A 152 0.72 7.12 -14.20
N ILE A 153 1.44 6.16 -14.79
CA ILE A 153 2.03 5.03 -14.06
C ILE A 153 2.99 5.53 -12.97
N ALA A 154 3.93 6.42 -13.33
CA ALA A 154 4.85 7.01 -12.36
C ALA A 154 4.12 7.76 -11.24
N PHE A 155 3.03 8.47 -11.57
CA PHE A 155 2.20 9.15 -10.58
C PHE A 155 1.51 8.18 -9.63
N ILE A 156 0.89 7.11 -10.14
CA ILE A 156 0.23 6.07 -9.33
C ILE A 156 1.25 5.42 -8.37
N ILE A 157 2.44 5.07 -8.86
CA ILE A 157 3.49 4.47 -8.01
C ILE A 157 3.95 5.46 -6.92
N LYS A 158 4.06 6.76 -7.23
CA LYS A 158 4.35 7.79 -6.22
C LYS A 158 3.24 7.91 -5.17
N LEU A 159 1.97 7.74 -5.55
CA LEU A 159 0.86 7.72 -4.60
C LEU A 159 0.97 6.55 -3.64
N VAL A 160 1.37 5.37 -4.11
CA VAL A 160 1.65 4.21 -3.24
C VAL A 160 2.74 4.55 -2.22
N GLY A 161 3.82 5.18 -2.66
CA GLY A 161 4.88 5.67 -1.76
C GLY A 161 4.35 6.68 -0.74
N SER A 162 3.48 7.60 -1.16
CA SER A 162 2.87 8.60 -0.27
C SER A 162 1.90 7.97 0.75
N LEU A 163 1.10 7.00 0.33
CA LEU A 163 0.23 6.22 1.22
C LEU A 163 1.06 5.45 2.26
N LEU A 164 2.17 4.84 1.83
CA LEU A 164 3.07 4.12 2.72
C LEU A 164 3.75 5.06 3.72
N ALA A 165 4.20 6.24 3.28
CA ALA A 165 4.80 7.25 4.14
C ALA A 165 3.81 7.76 5.22
N ASP A 166 2.57 8.06 4.82
CA ASP A 166 1.59 8.69 5.73
C ASP A 166 0.88 7.68 6.66
N PHE A 167 0.56 6.48 6.17
CA PHE A 167 -0.24 5.50 6.93
C PHE A 167 0.59 4.33 7.49
N GLY A 168 1.77 4.10 6.92
CA GLY A 168 2.68 3.04 7.34
C GLY A 168 2.31 1.63 6.88
N VAL A 169 3.27 0.73 7.06
CA VAL A 169 3.21 -0.64 6.51
C VAL A 169 2.10 -1.51 7.10
N LYS A 170 1.62 -1.23 8.32
CA LYS A 170 0.50 -1.99 8.91
C LYS A 170 -0.80 -1.83 8.10
N ARG A 171 -0.99 -0.65 7.52
CA ARG A 171 -2.18 -0.28 6.70
C ARG A 171 -1.93 -0.47 5.22
N MET A 172 -0.69 -0.28 4.80
CA MET A 172 -0.18 -0.51 3.46
C MET A 172 0.68 -1.77 3.43
N ALA A 173 0.14 -2.90 3.88
CA ALA A 173 0.89 -4.14 3.96
C ALA A 173 1.27 -4.63 2.54
N PRO A 174 2.51 -5.12 2.31
CA PRO A 174 2.95 -5.60 1.00
C PRO A 174 2.02 -6.60 0.30
N LYS A 175 1.32 -7.41 1.11
CA LYS A 175 0.31 -8.38 0.67
C LYS A 175 -0.87 -7.78 -0.09
N LEU A 176 -1.07 -6.46 -0.04
CA LEU A 176 -2.13 -5.77 -0.78
C LEU A 176 -1.83 -5.67 -2.29
N GLY A 177 -0.81 -6.37 -2.78
CA GLY A 177 -0.57 -6.56 -4.21
C GLY A 177 0.26 -5.46 -4.88
N TYR A 178 0.49 -4.32 -4.21
CA TYR A 178 1.19 -3.20 -4.85
C TYR A 178 2.64 -3.50 -5.21
N LEU A 179 3.32 -4.37 -4.45
CA LEU A 179 4.67 -4.79 -4.77
C LEU A 179 4.77 -5.51 -6.12
N SER A 180 3.73 -6.22 -6.54
CA SER A 180 3.74 -6.95 -7.81
C SER A 180 3.94 -6.01 -9.00
N PHE A 181 3.22 -4.87 -9.02
CA PHE A 181 3.40 -3.89 -10.09
C PHE A 181 4.64 -3.02 -9.88
N VAL A 182 5.04 -2.71 -8.64
CA VAL A 182 6.29 -1.96 -8.39
C VAL A 182 7.50 -2.74 -8.93
N LEU A 183 7.55 -4.05 -8.68
CA LEU A 183 8.58 -4.95 -9.20
C LEU A 183 8.48 -5.12 -10.72
N LYS A 184 7.28 -5.14 -11.29
CA LYS A 184 7.08 -5.15 -12.75
C LYS A 184 7.67 -3.89 -13.41
N TYR A 185 7.51 -2.73 -12.78
CA TYR A 185 7.85 -1.43 -13.37
C TYR A 185 9.26 -0.94 -13.06
N ILE A 186 10.00 -1.57 -12.15
CA ILE A 186 11.36 -1.13 -11.79
C ILE A 186 12.38 -1.30 -12.94
N SER A 187 12.09 -2.18 -13.89
CA SER A 187 12.86 -2.37 -15.13
C SER A 187 12.34 -1.56 -16.31
N ASP A 188 11.35 -0.67 -16.14
CA ASP A 188 10.85 0.16 -17.23
C ASP A 188 11.96 1.07 -17.77
N SER A 189 11.99 1.24 -19.08
CA SER A 189 12.83 2.23 -19.80
C SER A 189 12.71 3.68 -19.30
N ASP A 190 11.55 4.08 -18.78
CA ASP A 190 11.28 5.43 -18.31
C ASP A 190 11.92 5.69 -16.95
N ARG A 191 12.76 6.73 -16.87
CA ARG A 191 13.43 7.09 -15.62
C ARG A 191 12.42 7.48 -14.54
N GLY A 192 11.37 8.23 -14.88
CA GLY A 192 10.38 8.71 -13.91
C GLY A 192 9.63 7.57 -13.21
N ILE A 193 9.34 6.49 -13.94
CA ILE A 193 8.76 5.26 -13.39
C ILE A 193 9.74 4.60 -12.43
N ARG A 194 11.00 4.38 -12.84
CA ARG A 194 12.01 3.75 -11.97
C ARG A 194 12.24 4.54 -10.67
N GLU A 195 12.35 5.86 -10.78
CA GLU A 195 12.49 6.76 -9.63
C GLU A 195 11.31 6.63 -8.65
N ALA A 196 10.08 6.50 -9.18
CA ALA A 196 8.90 6.25 -8.35
C ALA A 196 8.98 4.89 -7.64
N CYS A 197 9.38 3.82 -8.35
CA CYS A 197 9.55 2.48 -7.75
C CYS A 197 10.59 2.51 -6.64
N TYR A 198 11.75 3.14 -6.87
CA TYR A 198 12.78 3.29 -5.84
C TYR A 198 12.26 4.05 -4.62
N GLY A 199 11.44 5.07 -4.80
CA GLY A 199 10.77 5.78 -3.70
C GLY A 199 9.93 4.83 -2.83
N VAL A 200 9.18 3.91 -3.43
CA VAL A 200 8.39 2.92 -2.68
C VAL A 200 9.29 1.99 -1.85
N PHE A 201 10.43 1.53 -2.40
CA PHE A 201 11.35 0.67 -1.65
C PHE A 201 12.04 1.40 -0.50
N VAL A 202 12.41 2.66 -0.69
CA VAL A 202 12.98 3.50 0.38
C VAL A 202 11.98 3.66 1.52
N GLU A 203 10.73 4.00 1.20
CA GLU A 203 9.69 4.13 2.22
C GLU A 203 9.41 2.78 2.89
N LEU A 204 9.39 1.67 2.15
CA LEU A 204 9.18 0.35 2.72
C LEU A 204 10.30 -0.07 3.68
N ALA A 205 11.56 0.17 3.31
CA ALA A 205 12.70 -0.07 4.18
C ALA A 205 12.67 0.81 5.44
N ALA A 206 12.17 2.04 5.34
CA ALA A 206 12.01 2.91 6.50
C ALA A 206 11.01 2.36 7.52
N TRP A 207 10.05 1.53 7.10
CA TRP A 207 9.06 0.88 7.98
C TRP A 207 9.47 -0.52 8.44
N VAL A 208 10.03 -1.31 7.53
CA VAL A 208 10.31 -2.74 7.70
C VAL A 208 11.74 -2.98 8.18
N GLY A 209 12.66 -2.06 7.89
CA GLY A 209 14.09 -2.27 8.02
C GLY A 209 14.64 -3.01 6.80
N ASP A 210 15.08 -4.26 6.99
CA ASP A 210 15.69 -5.03 5.92
C ASP A 210 14.65 -5.51 4.89
N ILE A 211 14.86 -5.10 3.63
CA ILE A 211 14.03 -5.47 2.48
C ILE A 211 14.77 -6.36 1.48
N SER A 212 15.92 -6.93 1.87
CA SER A 212 16.77 -7.76 1.00
C SER A 212 16.00 -8.87 0.31
N ASP A 213 15.07 -9.53 1.02
CA ASP A 213 14.22 -10.59 0.47
C ASP A 213 13.25 -10.10 -0.60
N LEU A 214 12.72 -8.88 -0.46
CA LEU A 214 11.76 -8.30 -1.39
C LEU A 214 12.42 -7.86 -2.70
N ILE A 215 13.70 -7.49 -2.65
CA ILE A 215 14.47 -7.04 -3.81
C ILE A 215 15.25 -8.17 -4.49
N LYS A 216 15.24 -9.40 -3.95
CA LYS A 216 15.83 -10.60 -4.58
C LYS A 216 15.49 -10.76 -6.07
N PRO A 217 14.26 -10.58 -6.55
CA PRO A 217 13.91 -10.76 -7.96
C PRO A 217 14.44 -9.66 -8.89
N MET A 218 15.01 -8.58 -8.36
CA MET A 218 15.52 -7.45 -9.16
C MET A 218 16.90 -7.75 -9.77
N ASP A 219 17.22 -7.05 -10.85
CA ASP A 219 18.55 -7.11 -11.46
C ASP A 219 19.60 -6.43 -10.57
N GLU A 220 20.85 -6.89 -10.68
CA GLU A 220 21.97 -6.40 -9.86
C GLU A 220 22.17 -4.86 -9.93
N PRO A 221 22.04 -4.18 -11.09
CA PRO A 221 22.13 -2.72 -11.15
C PRO A 221 21.04 -2.02 -10.34
N GLN A 222 19.83 -2.58 -10.30
CA GLN A 222 18.70 -2.01 -9.58
C GLN A 222 18.84 -2.23 -8.07
N LYS A 223 19.32 -3.42 -7.66
CA LYS A 223 19.64 -3.72 -6.26
C LYS A 223 20.68 -2.74 -5.70
N LYS A 224 21.73 -2.45 -6.46
CA LYS A 224 22.75 -1.46 -6.08
C LYS A 224 22.18 -0.06 -5.94
N GLU A 225 21.29 0.35 -6.83
CA GLU A 225 20.64 1.66 -6.75
C GLU A 225 19.70 1.76 -5.54
N VAL A 226 18.93 0.70 -5.23
CA VAL A 226 18.13 0.65 -3.99
C VAL A 226 19.04 0.73 -2.77
N ALA A 227 20.05 -0.14 -2.66
CA ALA A 227 20.99 -0.16 -1.54
C ALA A 227 21.67 1.20 -1.31
N LYS A 228 22.04 1.90 -2.40
CA LYS A 228 22.60 3.25 -2.35
C LYS A 228 21.64 4.25 -1.71
N ARG A 229 20.35 4.20 -2.04
CA ARG A 229 19.33 5.09 -1.47
C ARG A 229 18.98 4.73 -0.02
N LEU A 230 19.07 3.46 0.33
CA LEU A 230 18.87 2.99 1.70
C LEU A 230 20.00 3.36 2.66
N ALA A 231 21.19 3.69 2.14
CA ALA A 231 22.30 4.17 2.95
C ALA A 231 22.10 5.60 3.51
N GLU A 232 21.06 6.30 3.06
CA GLU A 232 20.64 7.57 3.66
C GLU A 232 20.16 7.35 5.11
N PRO A 233 20.38 8.31 6.02
CA PRO A 233 20.15 8.11 7.45
C PRO A 233 18.74 7.61 7.77
N GLU A 234 18.67 6.60 8.65
CA GLU A 234 17.44 5.90 9.05
C GLU A 234 16.39 6.92 9.52
N ARG A 235 15.31 7.06 8.73
CA ARG A 235 14.16 7.89 9.13
C ARG A 235 13.34 7.09 10.12
N LYS A 236 13.18 7.61 11.34
CA LYS A 236 12.15 7.11 12.25
C LYS A 236 10.79 7.42 11.64
N THR A 237 10.04 6.38 11.31
CA THR A 237 8.72 6.49 10.70
C THR A 237 7.65 6.27 11.77
N GLU A 238 6.84 7.31 12.00
CA GLU A 238 5.58 7.22 12.73
C GLU A 238 4.46 7.58 11.76
N PRO A 239 3.28 6.92 11.84
CA PRO A 239 2.21 7.20 10.88
C PRO A 239 1.74 8.64 11.06
N LEU A 240 1.80 9.42 9.99
CA LEU A 240 1.38 10.82 9.98
C LEU A 240 -0.15 10.94 9.97
N ARG A 241 -0.85 9.93 9.45
CA ARG A 241 -2.31 9.92 9.30
C ARG A 241 -2.95 8.70 9.94
N ARG A 242 -4.22 8.89 10.36
CA ARG A 242 -5.10 7.84 10.90
C ARG A 242 -6.38 7.76 10.07
N TYR A 243 -7.11 6.65 10.20
CA TYR A 243 -8.41 6.51 9.56
C TYR A 243 -9.42 7.24 10.43
N ARG A 244 -10.46 7.80 9.84
CA ARG A 244 -11.43 8.61 10.60
C ARG A 244 -12.18 7.84 11.67
N GLY A 245 -12.52 6.57 11.39
CA GLY A 245 -13.12 5.68 12.39
C GLY A 245 -12.25 5.45 13.63
N GLU A 246 -10.93 5.58 13.51
CA GLU A 246 -9.97 5.41 14.61
C GLU A 246 -9.63 6.72 15.33
N ALA A 247 -9.78 7.86 14.66
CA ALA A 247 -9.57 9.18 15.24
C ALA A 247 -10.61 9.48 16.33
N ALA A 248 -11.84 8.99 16.19
CA ALA A 248 -12.92 9.16 17.17
C ALA A 248 -12.75 8.32 18.44
N SER A 249 -11.94 7.24 18.39
CA SER A 249 -11.79 6.28 19.49
C SER A 249 -10.47 6.39 20.27
N SER A 250 -9.55 7.25 19.83
CA SER A 250 -8.24 7.43 20.48
C SER A 250 -8.13 8.79 21.18
N GLY A 251 -8.18 8.77 22.52
CA GLY A 251 -7.77 9.89 23.36
C GLY A 251 -6.29 10.29 23.15
N PRO A 252 -5.83 11.39 23.77
CA PRO A 252 -4.57 12.04 23.39
C PRO A 252 -3.36 11.11 23.54
N ALA A 253 -2.77 10.80 22.38
CA ALA A 253 -1.39 10.36 22.14
C ALA A 253 -0.70 9.48 23.21
N ALA A 254 -0.87 8.16 23.09
CA ALA A 254 0.17 7.21 23.46
C ALA A 254 0.69 6.55 22.18
N GLY A 255 1.74 7.14 21.60
CA GLY A 255 2.48 6.61 20.47
C GLY A 255 3.25 5.36 20.88
N ALA A 256 2.61 4.20 20.82
CA ALA A 256 3.33 2.93 20.81
C ALA A 256 3.85 2.71 19.37
N SER A 257 5.00 3.30 19.07
CA SER A 257 5.81 2.97 17.88
C SER A 257 6.30 1.52 18.01
N SER A 258 5.41 0.60 17.71
CA SER A 258 5.76 -0.81 17.51
C SER A 258 6.14 -0.92 16.04
N LYS A 259 7.46 -0.93 15.75
CA LYS A 259 8.00 -1.33 14.45
C LYS A 259 7.23 -2.56 13.99
N ALA A 260 6.72 -2.53 12.77
CA ALA A 260 6.02 -3.69 12.21
C ALA A 260 6.97 -4.89 12.27
N THR A 261 6.50 -5.99 12.81
CA THR A 261 7.31 -7.20 12.87
C THR A 261 7.31 -7.86 11.49
N ALA A 262 8.34 -8.64 11.17
CA ALA A 262 8.38 -9.41 9.92
C ALA A 262 7.08 -10.23 9.71
N ASP A 263 6.50 -10.73 10.80
CA ASP A 263 5.23 -11.47 10.81
C ASP A 263 4.02 -10.68 10.30
N ASP A 264 4.03 -9.34 10.38
CA ASP A 264 2.93 -8.47 9.93
C ASP A 264 2.96 -8.23 8.40
N ILE A 265 4.15 -8.40 7.81
CA ILE A 265 4.51 -7.87 6.49
C ILE A 265 4.38 -8.95 5.41
N PHE A 266 4.70 -10.18 5.76
CA PHE A 266 4.74 -11.31 4.84
C PHE A 266 3.56 -12.27 5.09
N GLU A 267 3.04 -12.85 4.01
CA GLU A 267 2.04 -13.91 4.13
C GLU A 267 2.70 -15.11 4.82
N LYS A 268 2.08 -15.58 5.91
CA LYS A 268 2.48 -16.82 6.57
C LYS A 268 2.30 -17.97 5.58
N VAL A 269 3.39 -18.38 4.95
CA VAL A 269 3.40 -19.52 4.05
C VAL A 269 3.30 -20.76 4.90
N ASP A 270 2.22 -21.52 4.76
CA ASP A 270 2.13 -22.85 5.32
C ASP A 270 3.14 -23.75 4.58
N PRO A 271 4.28 -24.11 5.20
CA PRO A 271 5.31 -24.92 4.52
C PRO A 271 4.75 -26.27 4.09
N PHE A 272 3.72 -26.77 4.77
CA PHE A 272 3.11 -28.06 4.46
C PHE A 272 2.37 -28.05 3.13
N LYS A 273 1.97 -26.88 2.60
CA LYS A 273 1.41 -26.77 1.24
C LYS A 273 2.43 -27.05 0.14
N LYS A 274 3.74 -26.95 0.44
CA LYS A 274 4.83 -27.26 -0.50
C LYS A 274 5.21 -28.74 -0.51
N LEU A 275 4.68 -29.54 0.41
CA LEU A 275 4.97 -30.97 0.46
C LEU A 275 4.22 -31.73 -0.66
N PRO A 276 4.78 -32.84 -1.17
CA PRO A 276 4.11 -33.68 -2.15
C PRO A 276 2.72 -34.12 -1.68
N LYS A 277 1.76 -34.22 -2.60
CA LYS A 277 0.42 -34.75 -2.29
C LYS A 277 0.54 -36.15 -1.68
N GLY A 278 -0.06 -36.33 -0.51
CA GLY A 278 -0.02 -37.60 0.24
C GLY A 278 1.13 -37.71 1.24
N TRP A 279 2.00 -36.70 1.34
CA TRP A 279 2.99 -36.66 2.41
C TRP A 279 2.30 -36.54 3.78
N CYS A 280 2.59 -37.46 4.70
CA CYS A 280 2.10 -37.41 6.06
C CYS A 280 3.12 -38.00 7.04
N ILE A 281 3.20 -37.41 8.23
CA ILE A 281 4.19 -37.84 9.23
C ILE A 281 3.93 -39.27 9.74
N SER A 282 2.67 -39.71 9.73
CA SER A 282 2.29 -41.07 10.10
C SER A 282 2.89 -42.12 9.16
N ALA A 283 2.99 -41.82 7.85
CA ALA A 283 3.62 -42.72 6.90
C ALA A 283 5.13 -42.86 7.18
N VAL A 284 5.79 -41.75 7.56
CA VAL A 284 7.22 -41.74 7.92
C VAL A 284 7.49 -42.59 9.16
N THR A 285 6.59 -42.57 10.14
CA THR A 285 6.73 -43.39 11.36
C THR A 285 6.48 -44.87 11.14
N SER A 286 5.73 -45.25 10.10
CA SER A 286 5.43 -46.65 9.76
C SER A 286 6.38 -47.28 8.74
N MET A 287 7.35 -46.53 8.20
CA MET A 287 8.33 -47.06 7.24
C MET A 287 9.39 -47.92 7.93
N GLU A 288 9.47 -49.20 7.57
CA GLU A 288 10.49 -50.13 8.07
C GLU A 288 11.85 -49.94 7.37
N LYS A 289 11.84 -49.52 6.10
CA LYS A 289 13.06 -49.30 5.32
C LYS A 289 13.66 -47.93 5.62
N TRP A 290 14.79 -47.92 6.33
CA TRP A 290 15.52 -46.70 6.69
C TRP A 290 15.78 -45.74 5.51
N LYS A 291 16.19 -46.24 4.34
CA LYS A 291 16.48 -45.40 3.17
C LYS A 291 15.24 -44.62 2.68
N GLU A 292 14.06 -45.23 2.72
CA GLU A 292 12.80 -44.59 2.29
C GLU A 292 12.34 -43.54 3.31
N LYS A 293 12.52 -43.84 4.61
CA LYS A 293 12.28 -42.92 5.72
C LYS A 293 13.18 -41.68 5.65
N LEU A 294 14.48 -41.89 5.40
CA LEU A 294 15.44 -40.82 5.22
C LEU A 294 15.08 -39.91 4.04
N GLN A 295 14.69 -40.49 2.90
CA GLN A 295 14.22 -39.71 1.75
C GLN A 295 12.98 -38.87 2.08
N HIS A 296 12.01 -39.41 2.83
CA HIS A 296 10.83 -38.65 3.25
C HIS A 296 11.15 -37.50 4.21
N LEU A 297 12.10 -37.70 5.13
CA LEU A 297 12.57 -36.66 6.03
C LEU A 297 13.40 -35.60 5.30
N GLN A 298 14.20 -35.99 4.30
CA GLN A 298 14.93 -35.06 3.45
C GLN A 298 13.99 -34.14 2.66
N VAL A 299 12.84 -34.64 2.20
CA VAL A 299 11.80 -33.81 1.57
C VAL A 299 11.28 -32.76 2.55
N LEU A 300 10.96 -33.15 3.79
CA LEU A 300 10.55 -32.20 4.83
C LEU A 300 11.65 -31.18 5.15
N SER A 301 12.90 -31.65 5.30
CA SER A 301 14.07 -30.79 5.55
C SER A 301 14.24 -29.77 4.44
N SER A 302 14.12 -30.19 3.18
CA SER A 302 14.25 -29.29 2.02
C SER A 302 13.20 -28.18 1.99
N VAL A 303 12.00 -28.45 2.53
CA VAL A 303 10.93 -27.46 2.66
C VAL A 303 11.18 -26.51 3.84
N LEU A 304 11.76 -26.99 4.93
CA LEU A 304 12.06 -26.20 6.15
C LEU A 304 13.38 -25.42 6.08
N GLU A 305 14.37 -25.94 5.35
CA GLU A 305 15.70 -25.37 5.15
C GLU A 305 15.80 -24.47 3.91
N GLY A 306 14.70 -24.37 3.15
CA GLY A 306 14.62 -23.47 2.00
C GLY A 306 14.99 -22.03 2.39
N PRO A 307 15.88 -21.35 1.63
CA PRO A 307 16.50 -20.06 2.01
C PRO A 307 15.56 -18.85 1.98
N ALA A 308 14.25 -19.03 1.84
CA ALA A 308 13.28 -17.95 1.65
C ALA A 308 12.28 -17.75 2.80
N ASP A 309 12.04 -18.76 3.66
CA ASP A 309 10.82 -18.75 4.50
C ASP A 309 11.05 -19.00 6.00
N ARG A 310 12.29 -19.13 6.49
CA ARG A 310 12.54 -19.49 7.92
C ARG A 310 11.91 -18.53 8.92
N HIS A 311 11.85 -17.25 8.58
CA HIS A 311 11.24 -16.17 9.36
C HIS A 311 9.72 -16.02 9.14
N LEU A 312 9.12 -16.81 8.23
CA LEU A 312 7.69 -16.78 7.88
C LEU A 312 6.90 -17.97 8.43
N LEU A 313 7.59 -18.90 9.10
CA LEU A 313 7.00 -20.09 9.70
C LEU A 313 6.33 -19.72 11.03
N SER A 314 5.02 -19.46 11.00
CA SER A 314 4.23 -19.36 12.23
C SER A 314 3.36 -20.60 12.42
N PRO A 315 3.14 -21.08 13.67
CA PRO A 315 2.17 -22.12 13.92
C PRO A 315 0.77 -21.66 13.47
N SER A 316 0.13 -22.40 12.56
CA SER A 316 -1.28 -22.12 12.26
C SER A 316 -2.13 -22.38 13.50
N GLU A 317 -3.11 -21.52 13.78
CA GLU A 317 -4.02 -21.67 14.93
C GLU A 317 -4.79 -23.01 14.89
N ASN A 318 -4.96 -23.58 13.70
CA ASN A 318 -5.57 -24.90 13.50
C ASN A 318 -4.70 -26.08 13.96
N TYR A 319 -3.44 -25.86 14.37
CA TYR A 319 -2.58 -26.91 14.93
C TYR A 319 -2.75 -27.09 16.43
N ALA A 320 -3.13 -26.05 17.16
CA ALA A 320 -3.31 -26.10 18.63
C ALA A 320 -4.51 -26.98 19.05
N SER A 321 -5.47 -27.21 18.16
CA SER A 321 -6.66 -28.03 18.40
C SER A 321 -6.48 -29.52 18.09
N ARG A 322 -5.31 -29.94 17.57
CA ARG A 322 -5.01 -31.36 17.31
C ARG A 322 -4.26 -31.96 18.51
N PRO A 323 -4.73 -33.09 19.09
CA PRO A 323 -4.20 -33.64 20.35
C PRO A 323 -2.75 -34.15 20.28
N ILE A 324 -2.07 -34.06 19.13
CA ILE A 324 -0.71 -34.56 18.92
C ILE A 324 0.37 -33.49 19.24
N PHE A 325 0.02 -32.21 19.36
CA PHE A 325 1.01 -31.12 19.47
C PHE A 325 0.91 -30.31 20.77
N MET A 326 0.89 -30.98 21.93
CA MET A 326 1.22 -30.36 23.22
C MET A 326 2.71 -30.52 23.56
N LEU A 327 3.62 -30.08 22.67
CA LEU A 327 5.06 -30.25 22.87
C LEU A 327 5.87 -29.07 22.34
N ARG A 328 5.70 -27.88 22.94
CA ARG A 328 6.62 -26.75 22.72
C ARG A 328 7.99 -26.97 23.35
N SER A 329 8.13 -27.91 24.31
CA SER A 329 9.44 -28.35 24.83
C SER A 329 10.00 -29.59 24.15
N ALA A 330 9.19 -30.40 23.45
CA ALA A 330 9.68 -31.63 22.83
C ALA A 330 9.85 -31.59 21.31
N SER A 331 9.58 -30.48 20.61
CA SER A 331 9.98 -30.42 19.19
C SER A 331 11.51 -30.37 19.02
N TRP A 332 12.23 -29.76 19.97
CA TRP A 332 13.69 -29.82 20.05
C TRP A 332 14.15 -31.17 20.58
N MET A 333 13.51 -31.70 21.64
CA MET A 333 13.85 -33.03 22.14
C MET A 333 13.55 -34.15 21.15
N VAL A 334 12.50 -34.08 20.33
CA VAL A 334 12.18 -35.13 19.34
C VAL A 334 13.13 -35.06 18.16
N MET A 335 13.54 -33.87 17.72
CA MET A 335 14.63 -33.76 16.73
C MET A 335 15.96 -34.25 17.32
N ASP A 336 16.29 -33.91 18.57
CA ASP A 336 17.48 -34.45 19.26
C ASP A 336 17.38 -35.96 19.52
N TYR A 337 16.20 -36.50 19.81
CA TYR A 337 15.99 -37.94 20.07
C TYR A 337 15.99 -38.75 18.77
N ILE A 338 15.45 -38.19 17.69
CA ILE A 338 15.57 -38.75 16.35
C ILE A 338 17.04 -38.66 15.91
N TRP A 339 17.73 -37.54 16.13
CA TRP A 339 19.13 -37.38 15.76
C TRP A 339 20.06 -38.31 16.57
N GLN A 340 19.86 -38.42 17.88
CA GLN A 340 20.57 -39.36 18.75
C GLN A 340 20.26 -40.81 18.38
N GLY A 341 19.01 -41.15 18.05
CA GLY A 341 18.65 -42.47 17.54
C GLY A 341 19.36 -42.80 16.22
N VAL A 342 19.45 -41.82 15.32
CA VAL A 342 20.15 -41.94 14.02
C VAL A 342 21.66 -42.08 14.20
N GLU A 343 22.24 -41.38 15.16
CA GLU A 343 23.68 -41.44 15.46
C GLU A 343 24.06 -42.77 16.12
N ILE A 344 23.20 -43.31 16.99
CA ILE A 344 23.37 -44.63 17.62
C ILE A 344 23.25 -45.76 16.59
N GLU A 345 22.25 -45.73 15.70
CA GLU A 345 22.12 -46.73 14.64
C GLU A 345 23.29 -46.65 13.62
N ALA A 346 23.73 -45.44 13.28
CA ALA A 346 24.88 -45.25 12.40
C ALA A 346 26.20 -45.74 13.02
N GLN A 347 26.35 -45.65 14.35
CA GLN A 347 27.48 -46.23 15.07
C GLN A 347 27.42 -47.76 15.11
N MET A 348 26.23 -48.35 15.29
CA MET A 348 26.07 -49.81 15.26
C MET A 348 26.36 -50.41 13.88
N VAL A 349 26.00 -49.73 12.78
CA VAL A 349 26.31 -50.18 11.41
C VAL A 349 27.80 -50.07 11.07
N ARG A 350 28.58 -49.23 11.77
CA ARG A 350 30.05 -49.17 11.60
C ARG A 350 30.80 -50.24 12.40
N LEU A 351 30.13 -50.90 13.34
CA LEU A 351 30.71 -51.92 14.23
C LEU A 351 30.42 -53.35 13.77
N CYS A 352 29.61 -53.52 12.73
CA CYS A 352 29.39 -54.77 11.98
C CYS A 352 30.07 -54.66 10.62
#